data_AF-A0A534BBN3-F1
#
_entry.id   AF-A0A534BBN3-F1
#
_cell.length_a   1.000
_cell.length_b   1.000
_cell.length_c   1.000
_cell.angle_alpha   90.00
_cell.angle_beta   90.00
_cell.angle_gamma   90.00
#
_symmetry.space_group_name_H-M   'P 1'
#
loop_
_entity.id
_entity.type
_entity.pdbx_description
1 polymer ?
#
loop_
_entity_poly.entity_id
_entity_poly.type
_entity_poly.pdbx_seq_one_letter_code
_entity_poly.pdbx_strand_id
1 'polypeptide(L)'
;MRIVLLGAPGSGKGTQSQRLVERLGIPQVSSGDLLRAAVARGTELGRRAKEAMDGGRLVDDSLVLQMIRERLGEGDTRRGFILDGFPRTLAQAEALERLLRDLTQPLDAVVQLEVDAAELVRRISGRRCCADCGRVFNLFTSPRTAIESELCPKTGAPHRLTQRPDDNEVTVAERLRVYEEKTRPLIDFYRARGLLRVIDATGDVEEVSRRLSQALGAPALRAARAAKSATRRAPHRTGARRKAAQPKSARRRAKSATGRAARRGKARAGLRVNTRGKSPRTTRAGQGRPKGKPR
;
A
#
# COMPACT_ATOMS: atom_id res chain seq x y z
N MET A 1 -0.59 -10.22 -12.34
CA MET A 1 0.76 -9.65 -12.16
C MET A 1 0.96 -9.31 -10.69
N ARG A 2 1.66 -10.20 -9.99
CA ARG A 2 2.03 -10.12 -8.58
C ARG A 2 3.53 -10.24 -8.52
N ILE A 3 4.22 -9.15 -8.26
CA ILE A 3 5.67 -9.11 -8.37
C ILE A 3 6.32 -8.59 -7.10
N VAL A 4 7.57 -8.98 -6.89
CA VAL A 4 8.47 -8.40 -5.91
C VAL A 4 9.56 -7.64 -6.65
N LEU A 5 9.89 -6.43 -6.19
CA LEU A 5 11.10 -5.72 -6.62
C LEU A 5 12.19 -5.87 -5.55
N LEU A 6 13.31 -6.47 -5.93
CA LEU A 6 14.53 -6.59 -5.14
C LEU A 6 15.58 -5.59 -5.64
N GLY A 7 16.50 -5.23 -4.75
CA GLY A 7 17.63 -4.35 -5.07
C GLY A 7 18.03 -3.53 -3.86
N ALA A 8 19.27 -3.03 -3.88
CA ALA A 8 19.83 -2.25 -2.79
C ALA A 8 19.04 -0.95 -2.51
N PRO A 9 19.13 -0.36 -1.31
CA PRO A 9 18.70 1.02 -1.07
C PRO A 9 19.27 1.94 -2.16
N GLY A 10 18.43 2.78 -2.78
CA GLY A 10 18.87 3.65 -3.89
C GLY A 10 18.75 3.06 -5.30
N SER A 11 18.43 1.77 -5.45
CA SER A 11 18.38 1.11 -6.77
C SER A 11 17.25 1.55 -7.71
N GLY A 12 16.33 2.41 -7.26
CA GLY A 12 15.22 2.92 -8.07
C GLY A 12 13.91 2.13 -8.00
N LYS A 13 13.79 1.15 -7.09
CA LYS A 13 12.55 0.34 -6.91
C LYS A 13 11.27 1.18 -6.80
N GLY A 14 11.27 2.23 -5.97
CA GLY A 14 10.10 3.09 -5.79
C GLY A 14 9.72 3.81 -7.08
N THR A 15 10.69 4.37 -7.79
CA THR A 15 10.48 5.03 -9.09
C THR A 15 9.89 4.07 -10.12
N GLN A 16 10.46 2.88 -10.24
CA GLN A 16 9.99 1.87 -11.19
C GLN A 16 8.62 1.28 -10.78
N SER A 17 8.35 1.16 -9.47
CA SER A 17 7.04 0.74 -8.96
C SER A 17 5.94 1.71 -9.41
N GLN A 18 6.14 3.01 -9.25
CA GLN A 18 5.15 4.02 -9.63
C GLN A 18 4.80 3.94 -11.13
N ARG A 19 5.81 3.78 -11.98
CA ARG A 19 5.58 3.60 -13.42
C ARG A 19 4.85 2.30 -13.76
N LEU A 20 5.15 1.22 -13.04
CA LEU A 20 4.40 -0.04 -13.18
C LEU A 20 2.96 0.09 -12.67
N VAL A 21 2.70 0.85 -11.60
CA VAL A 21 1.34 1.15 -11.11
C VAL A 21 0.54 1.83 -12.22
N GLU A 22 1.08 2.89 -12.84
CA GLU A 22 0.44 3.61 -13.95
C GLU A 22 0.16 2.70 -15.15
N ARG A 23 1.14 1.86 -15.51
CA ARG A 23 1.06 1.00 -16.70
C ARG A 23 0.14 -0.21 -16.51
N LEU A 24 0.15 -0.83 -15.34
CA LEU A 24 -0.56 -2.10 -15.07
C LEU A 24 -1.88 -1.89 -14.33
N GLY A 25 -2.06 -0.75 -13.65
CA GLY A 25 -3.23 -0.48 -12.82
C GLY A 25 -3.33 -1.42 -11.61
N ILE A 26 -2.18 -1.79 -11.03
CA ILE A 26 -2.09 -2.60 -9.80
C ILE A 26 -1.40 -1.76 -8.70
N PRO A 27 -1.77 -1.92 -7.42
CA PRO A 27 -1.18 -1.13 -6.34
C PRO A 27 0.27 -1.50 -6.04
N GLN A 28 1.05 -0.49 -5.63
CA GLN A 28 2.31 -0.71 -4.93
C GLN A 28 2.05 -0.91 -3.44
N VAL A 29 2.65 -1.96 -2.88
CA VAL A 29 2.65 -2.29 -1.46
C VAL A 29 4.10 -2.15 -0.97
N SER A 30 4.39 -0.95 -0.45
CA SER A 30 5.73 -0.56 0.00
C SER A 30 5.83 -0.68 1.52
N SER A 31 6.64 -1.61 2.02
CA SER A 31 6.84 -1.79 3.47
C SER A 31 7.41 -0.51 4.10
N GLY A 32 8.33 0.17 3.41
CA GLY A 32 8.93 1.41 3.87
C GLY A 32 7.91 2.55 4.00
N ASP A 33 6.96 2.66 3.07
CA ASP A 33 5.92 3.70 3.14
C ASP A 33 4.90 3.39 4.22
N LEU A 34 4.50 2.12 4.36
CA LEU A 34 3.62 1.69 5.45
C LEU A 34 4.26 1.96 6.83
N LEU A 35 5.55 1.69 6.99
CA LEU A 35 6.30 1.96 8.23
C LEU A 35 6.40 3.46 8.49
N ARG A 36 6.78 4.28 7.49
CA ARG A 36 6.82 5.75 7.64
C ARG A 36 5.46 6.34 7.98
N ALA A 37 4.38 5.82 7.40
CA ALA A 37 3.03 6.25 7.73
C ALA A 37 2.66 5.89 9.18
N ALA A 38 3.08 4.72 9.68
CA ALA A 38 2.92 4.34 11.09
C ALA A 38 3.71 5.26 12.03
N VAL A 39 4.96 5.60 11.68
CA VAL A 39 5.79 6.58 12.41
C VAL A 39 5.10 7.94 12.47
N ALA A 40 4.61 8.44 11.33
CA ALA A 40 3.93 9.75 11.26
C ALA A 40 2.64 9.80 12.09
N ARG A 41 1.93 8.67 12.23
CA ARG A 41 0.73 8.55 13.09
C ARG A 41 1.06 8.33 14.57
N GLY A 42 2.32 8.14 14.93
CA GLY A 42 2.74 7.89 16.31
C GLY A 42 2.19 6.59 16.91
N THR A 43 1.95 5.56 16.10
CA THR A 43 1.49 4.25 16.62
C THR A 43 2.63 3.53 17.37
N GLU A 44 2.32 2.55 18.21
CA GLU A 44 3.36 1.77 18.91
C GLU A 44 4.30 1.05 17.92
N LEU A 45 3.73 0.46 16.87
CA LEU A 45 4.48 -0.06 15.73
C LEU A 45 5.37 1.03 15.10
N GLY A 46 4.84 2.24 14.90
CA GLY A 46 5.56 3.38 14.36
C GLY A 46 6.76 3.78 15.22
N ARG A 47 6.61 3.76 16.56
CA ARG A 47 7.71 4.08 17.49
C ARG A 47 8.85 3.07 17.39
N ARG A 48 8.52 1.77 17.36
CA ARG A 48 9.50 0.67 17.16
C ARG A 48 10.14 0.73 15.77
N ALA A 49 9.35 1.03 14.75
CA ALA A 49 9.83 1.18 13.37
C ALA A 49 10.81 2.34 13.25
N LYS A 50 10.52 3.48 13.90
CA LYS A 50 11.38 4.66 13.88
C LYS A 50 12.80 4.35 14.36
N GLU A 51 12.91 3.69 15.51
CA GLU A 51 14.21 3.34 16.11
C GLU A 51 15.06 2.45 15.18
N ALA A 52 14.45 1.43 14.57
CA ALA A 52 15.14 0.57 13.62
C ALA A 52 15.54 1.34 12.35
N MET A 53 14.63 2.16 11.80
CA MET A 53 14.84 2.89 10.55
C MET A 53 15.92 3.97 10.67
N ASP A 54 15.93 4.75 11.75
CA ASP A 54 16.94 5.78 11.99
C ASP A 54 18.34 5.15 12.09
N GLY A 55 18.42 3.95 12.67
CA GLY A 55 19.64 3.16 12.76
C GLY A 55 19.97 2.32 11.53
N GLY A 56 19.21 2.41 10.42
CA GLY A 56 19.47 1.64 9.19
C GLY A 56 19.18 0.15 9.28
N ARG A 57 18.56 -0.32 10.37
CA ARG A 57 18.26 -1.72 10.65
C ARG A 57 16.90 -2.14 10.09
N LEU A 58 16.65 -3.45 10.04
CA LEU A 58 15.34 -4.00 9.72
C LEU A 58 14.39 -3.88 10.92
N VAL A 59 13.13 -3.62 10.62
CA VAL A 59 12.03 -3.76 11.58
C VAL A 59 11.72 -5.25 11.73
N ASP A 60 11.24 -5.64 12.91
CA ASP A 60 10.87 -7.02 13.25
C ASP A 60 10.02 -7.71 12.15
N ASP A 61 10.44 -8.91 11.77
CA ASP A 61 9.86 -9.68 10.67
C ASP A 61 8.36 -9.96 10.87
N SER A 62 7.93 -10.24 12.11
CA SER A 62 6.53 -10.56 12.42
C SER A 62 5.62 -9.35 12.25
N LEU A 63 6.10 -8.17 12.67
CA LEU A 63 5.36 -6.91 12.51
C LEU A 63 5.21 -6.54 11.04
N VAL A 64 6.29 -6.62 10.26
CA VAL A 64 6.25 -6.30 8.83
C VAL A 64 5.33 -7.29 8.10
N LEU A 65 5.40 -8.58 8.42
CA LEU A 65 4.53 -9.60 7.83
C LEU A 65 3.05 -9.33 8.12
N GLN A 66 2.71 -8.92 9.35
CA GLN A 66 1.34 -8.55 9.70
C GLN A 66 0.84 -7.38 8.85
N MET A 67 1.64 -6.31 8.73
CA MET A 67 1.29 -5.15 7.91
C MET A 67 1.07 -5.52 6.44
N ILE A 68 1.92 -6.40 5.90
CA ILE A 68 1.78 -6.89 4.53
C ILE A 68 0.52 -7.75 4.38
N ARG A 69 0.22 -8.64 5.34
CA ARG A 69 -1.01 -9.45 5.34
C ARG A 69 -2.26 -8.57 5.32
N GLU A 70 -2.33 -7.56 6.18
CA GLU A 70 -3.45 -6.61 6.22
C GLU A 70 -3.61 -5.90 4.88
N ARG A 71 -2.51 -5.36 4.33
CA ARG A 71 -2.55 -4.62 3.06
C ARG A 71 -2.93 -5.49 1.86
N LEU A 72 -2.46 -6.75 1.79
CA LEU A 72 -2.82 -7.71 0.75
C LEU A 72 -4.24 -8.28 0.91
N GLY A 73 -4.89 -8.08 2.06
CA GLY A 73 -6.30 -8.41 2.27
C GLY A 73 -7.26 -7.43 1.59
N GLU A 74 -6.80 -6.24 1.22
CA GLU A 74 -7.62 -5.21 0.58
C GLU A 74 -8.02 -5.57 -0.86
N GLY A 75 -9.22 -5.16 -1.26
CA GLY A 75 -9.84 -5.58 -2.52
C GLY A 75 -9.09 -5.16 -3.79
N ASP A 76 -8.32 -4.08 -3.74
CA ASP A 76 -7.55 -3.55 -4.87
C ASP A 76 -6.35 -4.43 -5.27
N THR A 77 -5.79 -5.19 -4.32
CA THR A 77 -4.64 -6.09 -4.55
C THR A 77 -5.03 -7.42 -5.22
N ARG A 78 -6.33 -7.74 -5.27
CA ARG A 78 -6.81 -9.02 -5.82
C ARG A 78 -6.38 -9.24 -7.27
N ARG A 79 -6.35 -8.17 -8.06
CA ARG A 79 -5.97 -8.19 -9.49
C ARG A 79 -4.45 -8.21 -9.72
N GLY A 80 -3.67 -8.00 -8.67
CA GLY A 80 -2.22 -7.91 -8.72
C GLY A 80 -1.68 -6.89 -7.74
N PHE A 81 -0.37 -6.91 -7.52
CA PHE A 81 0.33 -5.96 -6.67
C PHE A 81 1.82 -5.96 -6.99
N ILE A 82 2.50 -4.91 -6.52
CA ILE A 82 3.96 -4.78 -6.55
C ILE A 82 4.44 -4.67 -5.12
N LEU A 83 5.16 -5.67 -4.62
CA LEU A 83 5.82 -5.61 -3.33
C LEU A 83 7.16 -4.86 -3.49
N ASP A 84 7.29 -3.73 -2.79
CA ASP A 84 8.53 -2.93 -2.74
C ASP A 84 9.10 -2.92 -1.33
N GLY A 85 10.34 -3.39 -1.20
CA GLY A 85 11.05 -3.44 0.07
C GLY A 85 10.59 -4.55 1.00
N PHE A 86 9.85 -5.55 0.50
CA PHE A 86 9.53 -6.80 1.19
C PHE A 86 9.48 -7.94 0.17
N PRO A 87 10.06 -9.12 0.45
CA PRO A 87 10.83 -9.47 1.64
C PRO A 87 12.26 -8.90 1.63
N ARG A 88 12.91 -8.91 2.79
CA ARG A 88 14.31 -8.48 3.02
C ARG A 88 15.19 -9.52 3.71
N THR A 89 14.58 -10.62 4.18
CA THR A 89 15.26 -11.77 4.79
C THR A 89 14.69 -13.07 4.22
N LEU A 90 15.45 -14.16 4.27
CA LEU A 90 14.95 -15.48 3.86
C LEU A 90 13.71 -15.90 4.64
N ALA A 91 13.69 -15.66 5.97
CA ALA A 91 12.54 -15.93 6.82
C ALA A 91 11.29 -15.16 6.37
N GLN A 92 11.43 -13.88 5.99
CA GLN A 92 10.34 -13.10 5.41
C GLN A 92 9.88 -13.66 4.06
N ALA A 93 10.81 -14.14 3.22
CA ALA A 93 10.45 -14.72 1.92
C ALA A 93 9.64 -16.00 2.06
N GLU A 94 10.04 -16.92 2.94
CA GLU A 94 9.27 -18.12 3.24
C GLU A 94 7.90 -17.80 3.85
N ALA A 95 7.85 -16.80 4.73
CA ALA A 95 6.59 -16.34 5.33
C ALA A 95 5.66 -15.71 4.29
N LEU A 96 6.21 -14.95 3.33
CA LEU A 96 5.46 -14.42 2.19
C LEU A 96 4.89 -15.55 1.34
N GLU A 97 5.67 -16.60 1.06
CA GLU A 97 5.17 -17.74 0.28
C GLU A 97 4.01 -18.46 0.97
N ARG A 98 4.09 -18.65 2.30
CA ARG A 98 2.97 -19.19 3.09
C ARG A 98 1.74 -18.30 2.98
N LEU A 99 1.90 -17.00 3.23
CA LEU A 99 0.81 -16.01 3.14
C LEU A 99 0.14 -16.02 1.75
N LEU A 100 0.93 -16.01 0.68
CA LEU A 100 0.41 -15.96 -0.68
C LEU A 100 -0.27 -17.27 -1.09
N ARG A 101 0.14 -18.42 -0.53
CA ARG A 101 -0.60 -19.68 -0.67
C ARG A 101 -1.96 -19.61 0.01
N ASP A 102 -2.02 -19.14 1.26
CA ASP A 102 -3.29 -18.97 1.99
C ASP A 102 -4.25 -18.05 1.24
N LEU A 103 -3.72 -17.00 0.61
CA LEU A 103 -4.50 -16.04 -0.17
C LEU A 103 -4.79 -16.51 -1.61
N THR A 104 -4.31 -17.68 -2.05
CA THR A 104 -4.37 -18.15 -3.45
C THR A 104 -3.87 -17.10 -4.46
N GLN A 105 -2.78 -16.42 -4.13
CA GLN A 105 -2.19 -15.30 -4.88
C GLN A 105 -0.69 -15.52 -5.13
N PRO A 106 -0.28 -16.54 -5.90
CA PRO A 106 1.14 -16.83 -6.13
C PRO A 106 1.86 -15.67 -6.85
N LEU A 107 3.17 -15.53 -6.60
CA LEU A 107 4.01 -14.58 -7.32
C LEU A 107 4.16 -14.99 -8.79
N ASP A 108 4.07 -14.00 -9.67
CA ASP A 108 4.32 -14.15 -11.10
C ASP A 108 5.81 -13.96 -11.42
N ALA A 109 6.50 -13.05 -10.73
CA ALA A 109 7.93 -12.78 -10.92
C ALA A 109 8.57 -12.04 -9.74
N VAL A 110 9.89 -12.14 -9.63
CA VAL A 110 10.71 -11.31 -8.75
C VAL A 110 11.75 -10.61 -9.61
N VAL A 111 11.82 -9.27 -9.57
CA VAL A 111 12.77 -8.50 -10.38
C VAL A 111 13.84 -7.88 -9.49
N GLN A 112 15.10 -8.26 -9.71
CA GLN A 112 16.28 -7.66 -9.09
C GLN A 112 16.78 -6.50 -9.94
N LEU A 113 16.86 -5.31 -9.34
CA LEU A 113 17.43 -4.10 -9.92
C LEU A 113 18.89 -3.97 -9.48
N GLU A 114 19.82 -4.19 -10.41
CA GLU A 114 21.27 -4.07 -10.18
C GLU A 114 21.76 -2.65 -10.49
N VAL A 115 22.55 -2.09 -9.57
CA VAL A 115 23.13 -0.75 -9.68
C VAL A 115 24.45 -0.74 -8.94
N ASP A 116 25.45 -0.08 -9.52
CA ASP A 116 26.78 0.05 -8.91
C ASP A 116 26.76 0.85 -7.60
N ALA A 117 27.64 0.47 -6.67
CA ALA A 117 27.69 1.07 -5.33
C ALA A 117 27.84 2.60 -5.33
N ALA A 118 28.71 3.14 -6.20
CA ALA A 118 28.90 4.59 -6.32
C ALA A 118 27.62 5.32 -6.75
N GLU A 119 26.87 4.72 -7.68
CA GLU A 119 25.60 5.26 -8.17
C GLU A 119 24.50 5.14 -7.10
N LEU A 120 24.49 4.06 -6.30
CA LEU A 120 23.57 3.92 -5.16
C LEU A 120 23.74 5.06 -4.15
N VAL A 121 24.99 5.34 -3.75
CA VAL A 121 25.30 6.43 -2.79
C VAL A 121 24.86 7.78 -3.36
N ARG A 122 25.21 8.06 -4.63
CA ARG A 122 24.79 9.28 -5.33
C ARG A 122 23.26 9.43 -5.40
N ARG A 123 22.54 8.34 -5.70
CA ARG A 123 21.07 8.34 -5.77
C ARG A 123 20.43 8.58 -4.40
N ILE A 124 21.00 8.06 -3.33
CA ILE A 124 20.46 8.27 -1.99
C ILE A 124 20.70 9.71 -1.52
N SER A 125 21.90 10.25 -1.70
CA SER A 125 22.22 11.63 -1.29
C SER A 125 21.39 12.68 -2.08
N GLY A 126 21.10 12.40 -3.35
CA GLY A 126 20.25 13.23 -4.19
C GLY A 126 18.74 13.09 -3.96
N ARG A 127 18.29 12.13 -3.14
CA ARG A 127 16.86 11.87 -2.96
C ARG A 127 16.17 13.00 -2.19
N ARG A 128 15.05 13.47 -2.73
CA ARG A 128 14.15 14.43 -2.09
C ARG A 128 12.74 13.85 -2.05
N CYS A 129 11.98 14.20 -1.03
CA CYS A 129 10.58 13.80 -0.87
C CYS A 129 9.75 15.05 -0.63
N CYS A 130 8.59 15.16 -1.27
CA CYS A 130 7.65 16.20 -0.93
C CYS A 130 7.09 15.94 0.46
N ALA A 131 7.22 16.91 1.37
CA ALA A 131 6.72 16.82 2.74
C ALA A 131 5.19 16.72 2.83
N ASP A 132 4.46 17.11 1.77
CA ASP A 132 3.00 17.12 1.75
C ASP A 132 2.40 15.80 1.22
N CYS A 133 2.84 15.37 0.03
CA CYS A 133 2.28 14.22 -0.68
C CYS A 133 3.19 12.98 -0.70
N GLY A 134 4.43 13.09 -0.23
CA GLY A 134 5.38 11.97 -0.20
C GLY A 134 6.03 11.62 -1.53
N ARG A 135 5.70 12.33 -2.63
CA ARG A 135 6.32 12.11 -3.95
C ARG A 135 7.84 12.21 -3.86
N VAL A 136 8.53 11.26 -4.49
CA VAL A 136 9.99 11.15 -4.48
C VAL A 136 10.58 11.77 -5.73
N PHE A 137 11.59 12.61 -5.55
CA PHE A 137 12.42 13.23 -6.58
C PHE A 137 13.89 12.86 -6.33
N ASN A 138 14.72 13.07 -7.34
CA ASN A 138 16.16 12.95 -7.23
C ASN A 138 16.83 14.13 -7.96
N LEU A 139 17.71 14.85 -7.27
CA LEU A 139 18.37 16.03 -7.80
C LEU A 139 19.27 15.77 -9.02
N PHE A 140 19.73 14.54 -9.21
CA PHE A 140 20.63 14.14 -10.28
C PHE A 140 19.93 13.45 -11.44
N THR A 141 18.87 12.69 -11.17
CA THR A 141 18.21 11.84 -12.17
C THR A 141 16.79 12.25 -12.54
N SER A 142 16.14 13.10 -11.75
CA SER A 142 14.83 13.66 -12.14
C SER A 142 15.01 14.85 -13.07
N PRO A 143 14.15 15.02 -14.10
CA PRO A 143 14.16 16.22 -14.91
C PRO A 143 13.99 17.47 -14.04
N ARG A 144 14.81 18.51 -14.27
CA ARG A 144 14.71 19.78 -13.51
C ARG A 144 13.32 20.40 -13.60
N THR A 145 12.70 20.34 -14.77
CA THR A 145 11.32 20.82 -15.00
C THR A 145 10.30 20.12 -14.11
N ALA A 146 10.47 18.83 -13.82
CA ALA A 146 9.59 18.11 -12.89
C ALA A 146 9.75 18.59 -11.44
N ILE A 147 10.97 19.02 -11.05
CA ILE A 147 11.24 19.56 -9.71
C ILE A 147 10.68 20.99 -9.58
N GLU A 148 10.82 21.79 -10.62
CA GLU A 148 10.54 23.24 -10.59
C GLU A 148 9.08 23.59 -10.94
N SER A 149 8.46 22.84 -11.84
CA SER A 149 7.17 23.22 -12.45
C SER A 149 6.00 22.33 -12.03
N GLU A 150 6.26 21.13 -11.50
CA GLU A 150 5.19 20.22 -11.07
C GLU A 150 4.57 20.69 -9.74
N LEU A 151 3.24 20.78 -9.70
CA LEU A 151 2.50 21.15 -8.51
C LEU A 151 2.13 19.92 -7.68
N CYS A 152 2.23 20.06 -6.36
CA CYS A 152 1.85 19.01 -5.44
C CYS A 152 0.34 18.74 -5.55
N PRO A 153 -0.11 17.51 -5.84
CA PRO A 153 -1.53 17.21 -6.03
C PRO A 153 -2.36 17.39 -4.75
N LYS A 154 -1.71 17.42 -3.58
CA LYS A 154 -2.37 17.61 -2.28
C LYS A 154 -2.60 19.07 -1.92
N THR A 155 -1.69 19.97 -2.34
CA THR A 155 -1.72 21.38 -1.93
C THR A 155 -1.98 22.35 -3.09
N GLY A 156 -1.79 21.92 -4.34
CA GLY A 156 -1.84 22.79 -5.52
C GLY A 156 -0.66 23.76 -5.62
N ALA A 157 0.32 23.68 -4.73
CA ALA A 157 1.51 24.55 -4.67
C ALA A 157 2.78 23.80 -5.08
N PRO A 158 3.90 24.49 -5.36
CA PRO A 158 5.19 23.84 -5.61
C PRO A 158 5.56 22.84 -4.51
N HIS A 159 6.23 21.75 -4.87
CA HIS A 159 6.61 20.71 -3.92
C HIS A 159 7.56 21.24 -2.84
N ARG A 160 7.19 21.10 -1.56
CA ARG A 160 8.12 21.32 -0.44
C ARG A 160 9.05 20.12 -0.28
N LEU A 161 10.21 20.20 -0.89
CA LEU A 161 11.18 19.10 -0.93
C LEU A 161 12.03 19.04 0.34
N THR A 162 12.04 17.86 0.97
CA THR A 162 12.90 17.55 2.13
C THR A 162 13.71 16.29 1.86
N GLN A 163 14.82 16.12 2.55
CA GLN A 163 15.55 14.84 2.57
C GLN A 163 14.96 13.94 3.64
N ARG A 164 15.00 12.61 3.43
CA ARG A 164 14.56 11.68 4.47
C ARG A 164 15.57 11.65 5.62
N PRO A 165 15.13 11.48 6.88
CA PRO A 165 16.04 11.36 8.01
C PRO A 165 17.06 10.21 7.87
N ASP A 166 16.64 9.11 7.22
CA ASP A 166 17.43 7.89 7.00
C ASP A 166 18.33 7.93 5.73
N ASP A 167 18.51 9.12 5.13
CA ASP A 167 19.36 9.35 3.94
C ASP A 167 20.68 10.05 4.26
N ASN A 168 21.14 9.95 5.51
CA ASN A 168 22.48 10.40 5.93
C ASN A 168 23.52 9.29 5.69
N GLU A 169 24.80 9.65 5.56
CA GLU A 169 25.89 8.75 5.18
C GLU A 169 26.00 7.51 6.08
N VAL A 170 25.96 7.69 7.40
CA VAL A 170 26.09 6.60 8.38
C VAL A 170 24.94 5.60 8.23
N THR A 171 23.70 6.09 8.18
CA THR A 171 22.53 5.24 7.99
C THR A 171 22.55 4.55 6.62
N VAL A 172 23.04 5.22 5.58
CA VAL A 172 23.17 4.63 4.23
C VAL A 172 24.15 3.47 4.21
N ALA A 173 25.33 3.65 4.80
CA ALA A 173 26.34 2.59 4.91
C ALA A 173 25.77 1.36 5.63
N GLU A 174 25.09 1.57 6.76
CA GLU A 174 24.47 0.47 7.51
C GLU A 174 23.37 -0.23 6.71
N ARG A 175 22.54 0.52 5.98
CA ARG A 175 21.49 -0.07 5.13
C ARG A 175 22.06 -0.90 3.99
N LEU A 176 23.19 -0.50 3.41
CA LEU A 176 23.90 -1.26 2.39
C LEU A 176 24.49 -2.54 3.00
N ARG A 177 25.14 -2.45 4.17
CA ARG A 177 25.65 -3.62 4.91
C ARG A 177 24.54 -4.64 5.21
N VAL A 178 23.42 -4.18 5.76
CA VAL A 178 22.25 -5.02 6.05
C VAL A 178 21.67 -5.64 4.78
N TYR A 179 21.63 -4.90 3.67
CA TYR A 179 21.20 -5.43 2.38
C TYR A 179 22.08 -6.60 1.93
N GLU A 180 23.41 -6.42 1.97
CA GLU A 180 24.37 -7.46 1.59
C GLU A 180 24.25 -8.72 2.44
N GLU A 181 24.12 -8.56 3.76
CA GLU A 181 24.04 -9.69 4.71
C GLU A 181 22.70 -10.43 4.65
N LYS A 182 21.58 -9.70 4.54
CA LYS A 182 20.24 -10.26 4.78
C LYS A 182 19.38 -10.37 3.53
N THR A 183 19.51 -9.41 2.62
CA THR A 183 18.63 -9.28 1.45
C THR A 183 19.26 -9.89 0.19
N ARG A 184 20.57 -9.76 -0.03
CA ARG A 184 21.23 -10.36 -1.20
C ARG A 184 21.01 -11.88 -1.33
N PRO A 185 20.99 -12.69 -0.24
CA PRO A 185 20.68 -14.13 -0.35
C PRO A 185 19.31 -14.44 -0.96
N LEU A 186 18.38 -13.48 -0.99
CA LEU A 186 17.08 -13.66 -1.65
C LEU A 186 17.20 -13.83 -3.17
N ILE A 187 18.28 -13.33 -3.78
CA ILE A 187 18.53 -13.51 -5.21
C ILE A 187 18.61 -15.01 -5.53
N ASP A 188 19.43 -15.76 -4.80
CA ASP A 188 19.58 -17.19 -5.02
C ASP A 188 18.30 -17.96 -4.64
N PHE A 189 17.64 -17.55 -3.56
CA PHE A 189 16.36 -18.12 -3.14
C PHE A 189 15.29 -18.07 -4.24
N TYR A 190 15.12 -16.92 -4.90
CA TYR A 190 14.14 -16.76 -5.98
C TYR A 190 14.63 -17.27 -7.34
N ARG A 191 15.94 -17.31 -7.56
CA ARG A 191 16.55 -17.95 -8.73
C ARG A 191 16.27 -19.44 -8.73
N ALA A 192 16.46 -20.12 -7.61
CA ALA A 192 16.16 -21.55 -7.44
C ALA A 192 14.68 -21.89 -7.69
N ARG A 193 13.77 -20.92 -7.53
CA ARG A 193 12.33 -21.06 -7.80
C ARG A 193 11.93 -20.72 -9.24
N GLY A 194 12.87 -20.30 -10.08
CA GLY A 194 12.59 -19.88 -11.46
C GLY A 194 11.85 -18.54 -11.58
N LEU A 195 11.63 -17.83 -10.47
CA LEU A 195 10.88 -16.56 -10.42
C LEU A 195 11.74 -15.34 -10.68
N LEU A 196 13.06 -15.44 -10.48
CA LEU A 196 13.96 -14.30 -10.60
C LEU A 196 14.12 -13.83 -12.05
N ARG A 197 14.09 -12.51 -12.21
CA ARG A 197 14.51 -11.76 -13.39
C ARG A 197 15.50 -10.69 -12.92
N VAL A 198 16.62 -10.54 -13.60
CA VAL A 198 17.65 -9.56 -13.25
C VAL A 198 17.69 -8.50 -14.34
N ILE A 199 17.75 -7.23 -13.94
CA ILE A 199 17.92 -6.11 -14.86
C ILE A 199 19.01 -5.17 -14.36
N ASP A 200 19.77 -4.62 -15.31
CA ASP A 200 20.59 -3.44 -15.10
C ASP A 200 19.67 -2.21 -14.93
N ALA A 201 19.76 -1.57 -13.75
CA ALA A 201 19.00 -0.40 -13.35
C ALA A 201 19.84 0.89 -13.33
N THR A 202 20.95 0.91 -14.08
CA THR A 202 21.72 2.11 -14.43
C THR A 202 21.12 2.82 -15.66
N GLY A 203 21.44 4.11 -15.81
CA GLY A 203 20.94 4.94 -16.93
C GLY A 203 19.62 5.67 -16.65
N ASP A 204 18.98 6.14 -17.72
CA ASP A 204 17.75 6.93 -17.66
C ASP A 204 16.55 6.11 -17.15
N VAL A 205 15.62 6.78 -16.49
CA VAL A 205 14.44 6.14 -15.89
C VAL A 205 13.60 5.40 -16.94
N GLU A 206 13.42 5.96 -18.15
CA GLU A 206 12.69 5.32 -19.26
C GLU A 206 13.37 4.07 -19.76
N GLU A 207 14.69 4.08 -19.84
CA GLU A 207 15.43 2.92 -20.29
C GLU A 207 15.33 1.76 -19.29
N VAL A 208 15.48 2.06 -17.99
CA VAL A 208 15.28 1.06 -16.92
C VAL A 208 13.84 0.54 -16.94
N SER A 209 12.84 1.40 -17.15
CA SER A 209 11.44 0.99 -17.29
C SER A 209 11.21 0.06 -18.49
N ARG A 210 11.89 0.31 -19.61
CA ARG A 210 11.85 -0.55 -20.80
C ARG A 210 12.44 -1.93 -20.49
N ARG A 211 13.63 -2.00 -19.87
CA ARG A 211 14.27 -3.27 -19.46
C ARG A 211 13.41 -4.06 -18.49
N LEU A 212 12.85 -3.39 -17.47
CA LEU A 212 11.91 -3.99 -16.52
C LEU A 212 10.69 -4.60 -17.22
N SER A 213 10.11 -3.86 -18.17
CA SER A 213 8.94 -4.33 -18.92
C SER A 213 9.27 -5.52 -19.83
N GLN A 214 10.47 -5.55 -20.40
CA GLN A 214 10.96 -6.68 -21.20
C GLN A 214 11.17 -7.92 -20.31
N ALA A 215 11.77 -7.75 -19.13
CA ALA A 215 12.02 -8.83 -18.17
C ALA A 215 10.74 -9.49 -17.64
N LEU A 216 9.66 -8.70 -17.49
CA LEU A 216 8.33 -9.19 -17.11
C LEU A 216 7.57 -9.84 -18.28
N GLY A 217 8.08 -9.74 -19.50
CA GLY A 217 7.50 -10.29 -20.73
C GLY A 217 6.28 -9.51 -21.25
N ALA A 218 6.31 -9.17 -22.55
CA ALA A 218 5.13 -8.67 -23.27
C ALA A 218 3.85 -9.56 -23.19
N PRO A 219 3.90 -10.89 -22.96
CA PRO A 219 2.69 -11.72 -22.83
C PRO A 219 1.89 -11.45 -21.55
N ALA A 220 2.55 -11.09 -20.44
CA ALA A 220 1.87 -10.78 -19.18
C ALA A 220 1.05 -9.48 -19.27
N LEU A 221 1.41 -8.60 -20.21
CA LEU A 221 0.67 -7.38 -20.57
C LEU A 221 -0.54 -7.65 -21.50
N ARG A 222 -0.51 -8.72 -22.31
CA ARG A 222 -1.63 -9.12 -23.17
C ARG A 222 -2.78 -9.74 -22.38
N ALA A 223 -2.49 -10.55 -21.35
CA ALA A 223 -3.52 -11.15 -20.48
C ALA A 223 -4.37 -10.10 -19.75
N ALA A 224 -3.74 -9.00 -19.29
CA ALA A 224 -4.44 -7.89 -18.63
C ALA A 224 -5.36 -7.09 -19.59
N ARG A 225 -4.97 -6.95 -20.87
CA ARG A 225 -5.83 -6.34 -21.91
C ARG A 225 -6.96 -7.26 -22.36
N ALA A 226 -6.72 -8.57 -22.48
CA ALA A 226 -7.75 -9.55 -22.81
C ALA A 226 -8.85 -9.64 -21.74
N ALA A 227 -8.48 -9.60 -20.45
CA ALA A 227 -9.42 -9.58 -19.33
C ALA A 227 -10.28 -8.30 -19.27
N LYS A 228 -9.73 -7.13 -19.67
CA LYS A 228 -10.48 -5.86 -19.81
C LYS A 228 -11.38 -5.81 -21.05
N SER A 229 -11.07 -6.58 -22.10
CA SER A 229 -11.89 -6.70 -23.31
C SER A 229 -13.07 -7.65 -23.11
N ALA A 230 -12.90 -8.74 -22.36
CA ALA A 230 -13.97 -9.70 -22.07
C ALA A 230 -15.09 -9.12 -21.19
N THR A 231 -14.77 -8.12 -20.35
CA THR A 231 -15.74 -7.43 -19.49
C THR A 231 -16.51 -6.30 -20.19
N ARG A 232 -16.13 -5.90 -21.43
CA ARG A 232 -16.88 -4.93 -22.25
C ARG A 232 -17.82 -5.57 -23.27
N ARG A 233 -17.83 -6.90 -23.40
CA ARG A 233 -18.67 -7.65 -24.35
C ARG A 233 -19.71 -8.51 -23.62
N ALA A 234 -20.61 -7.87 -22.89
CA ALA A 234 -21.92 -8.46 -22.57
C ALA A 234 -22.95 -7.85 -23.54
N PRO A 235 -23.62 -8.64 -24.40
CA PRO A 235 -24.62 -8.10 -25.30
C PRO A 235 -25.88 -7.73 -24.52
N HIS A 236 -26.38 -6.51 -24.73
CA HIS A 236 -27.73 -6.10 -24.38
C HIS A 236 -28.73 -7.06 -25.05
N ARG A 237 -29.39 -7.91 -24.26
CA ARG A 237 -30.57 -8.65 -24.72
C ARG A 237 -31.78 -7.69 -24.67
N THR A 238 -32.09 -7.05 -25.79
CA THR A 238 -33.41 -6.44 -26.01
C THR A 238 -34.40 -7.55 -26.36
N GLY A 239 -35.16 -8.00 -25.37
CA GLY A 239 -36.24 -8.98 -25.55
C GLY A 239 -37.42 -8.37 -26.31
N ALA A 240 -37.59 -8.79 -27.55
CA ALA A 240 -38.77 -8.52 -28.37
C ALA A 240 -40.01 -9.23 -27.79
N ARG A 241 -41.11 -8.48 -27.66
CA ARG A 241 -42.44 -8.98 -27.31
C ARG A 241 -42.94 -9.95 -28.39
N ARG A 242 -43.34 -11.17 -28.00
CA ARG A 242 -44.19 -12.05 -28.81
C ARG A 242 -45.55 -12.22 -28.13
N LYS A 243 -46.62 -11.91 -28.87
CA LYS A 243 -48.02 -12.23 -28.55
C LYS A 243 -48.34 -13.66 -29.00
N ALA A 244 -48.98 -14.44 -28.14
CA ALA A 244 -49.79 -15.64 -28.46
C ALA A 244 -50.74 -15.84 -27.26
N ALA A 245 -52.03 -15.57 -27.41
CA ALA A 245 -53.10 -16.50 -27.81
C ALA A 245 -53.48 -17.53 -26.72
N GLN A 246 -54.73 -17.45 -26.26
CA GLN A 246 -55.37 -18.26 -25.21
C GLN A 246 -55.49 -19.75 -25.59
N PRO A 247 -55.77 -20.63 -24.62
CA PRO A 247 -57.14 -21.17 -24.55
C PRO A 247 -57.73 -21.34 -23.14
N LYS A 248 -59.06 -21.51 -23.13
CA LYS A 248 -59.99 -21.73 -22.01
C LYS A 248 -59.96 -23.20 -21.53
N SER A 249 -60.14 -23.46 -20.22
CA SER A 249 -61.31 -24.20 -19.66
C SER A 249 -61.07 -24.84 -18.26
N ALA A 250 -62.02 -24.53 -17.37
CA ALA A 250 -62.75 -25.43 -16.45
C ALA A 250 -62.11 -26.11 -15.19
N ARG A 251 -62.65 -25.68 -14.03
CA ARG A 251 -63.22 -26.45 -12.89
C ARG A 251 -62.34 -27.46 -12.11
N ARG A 252 -62.20 -27.23 -10.78
CA ARG A 252 -63.00 -27.89 -9.71
C ARG A 252 -62.66 -27.36 -8.28
N ARG A 253 -63.68 -27.44 -7.42
CA ARG A 253 -63.78 -27.16 -5.96
C ARG A 253 -62.83 -28.08 -5.14
N ALA A 254 -62.48 -27.85 -3.86
CA ALA A 254 -63.33 -27.62 -2.68
C ALA A 254 -62.49 -27.19 -1.44
N LYS A 255 -63.03 -26.33 -0.54
CA LYS A 255 -63.35 -26.53 0.91
C LYS A 255 -62.16 -26.91 1.82
N SER A 256 -61.90 -26.36 3.01
CA SER A 256 -62.73 -25.84 4.13
C SER A 256 -61.84 -24.94 5.03
N ALA A 257 -62.31 -23.81 5.57
CA ALA A 257 -62.82 -23.61 6.97
C ALA A 257 -61.85 -24.15 8.05
N THR A 258 -61.38 -23.43 9.07
CA THR A 258 -62.09 -22.54 10.03
C THR A 258 -61.08 -21.85 10.96
N GLY A 259 -61.40 -20.64 11.46
CA GLY A 259 -60.89 -20.19 12.77
C GLY A 259 -60.88 -18.68 13.01
N ARG A 260 -61.93 -18.19 13.67
CA ARG A 260 -62.15 -16.83 14.25
C ARG A 260 -60.99 -16.38 15.15
N ALA A 261 -60.58 -15.10 15.10
CA ALA A 261 -61.07 -13.94 15.90
C ALA A 261 -60.87 -14.14 17.43
N ALA A 262 -60.38 -13.19 18.24
CA ALA A 262 -60.62 -11.75 18.23
C ALA A 262 -59.77 -11.03 19.33
N ARG A 263 -59.58 -9.70 19.15
CA ARG A 263 -59.72 -8.60 20.17
C ARG A 263 -58.73 -8.59 21.37
N ARG A 264 -58.37 -7.48 22.04
CA ARG A 264 -58.49 -5.99 21.96
C ARG A 264 -57.74 -5.43 23.20
N GLY A 265 -57.32 -4.16 23.15
CA GLY A 265 -57.14 -3.26 24.32
C GLY A 265 -55.70 -2.75 24.49
N LYS A 266 -55.36 -1.47 24.23
CA LYS A 266 -55.55 -0.23 25.04
C LYS A 266 -54.90 -0.34 26.44
N ALA A 267 -54.15 0.60 27.03
CA ALA A 267 -53.99 2.06 26.96
C ALA A 267 -52.62 2.45 27.64
N ARG A 268 -51.83 3.43 27.16
CA ARG A 268 -51.65 4.85 27.58
C ARG A 268 -51.15 5.17 29.02
N ALA A 269 -50.34 6.25 29.05
CA ALA A 269 -49.84 7.08 30.17
C ALA A 269 -48.63 6.49 30.92
N GLY A 270 -47.55 7.22 31.24
CA GLY A 270 -47.22 8.65 31.19
C GLY A 270 -46.33 8.95 32.41
N LEU A 271 -45.27 9.76 32.28
CA LEU A 271 -44.90 10.84 33.22
C LEU A 271 -43.61 11.55 32.78
N ARG A 272 -43.62 12.87 32.98
CA ARG A 272 -42.51 13.83 32.83
C ARG A 272 -41.92 14.17 34.21
N VAL A 273 -40.83 14.95 34.17
CA VAL A 273 -40.35 15.98 35.14
C VAL A 273 -39.15 15.53 35.99
N ASN A 274 -37.91 15.96 35.69
CA ASN A 274 -37.18 17.20 36.09
C ASN A 274 -36.49 17.04 37.47
N THR A 275 -35.19 17.28 37.68
CA THR A 275 -34.62 18.61 37.97
C THR A 275 -33.10 18.54 38.23
N ARG A 276 -32.39 19.62 37.85
CA ARG A 276 -31.32 20.40 38.55
C ARG A 276 -30.49 19.67 39.63
N GLY A 277 -29.16 19.77 39.74
CA GLY A 277 -28.17 20.76 39.31
C GLY A 277 -27.09 20.89 40.40
N LYS A 278 -25.88 21.38 40.07
CA LYS A 278 -24.95 22.23 40.86
C LYS A 278 -23.46 21.93 40.58
N SER A 279 -22.75 22.95 40.08
CA SER A 279 -21.35 23.23 40.43
C SER A 279 -21.25 23.71 41.89
N PRO A 280 -20.02 23.78 42.45
CA PRO A 280 -19.48 25.12 42.69
C PRO A 280 -17.97 25.30 42.39
N ARG A 281 -17.60 26.57 42.46
CA ARG A 281 -16.37 27.28 42.11
C ARG A 281 -15.32 27.32 43.25
N THR A 282 -14.06 27.49 42.83
CA THR A 282 -12.96 28.35 43.37
C THR A 282 -12.42 28.17 44.79
N THR A 283 -11.09 28.06 44.88
CA THR A 283 -10.23 28.92 45.74
C THR A 283 -8.91 29.25 45.02
N ARG A 284 -8.34 30.41 45.36
CA ARG A 284 -7.19 31.12 44.77
C ARG A 284 -6.30 31.54 45.95
N ALA A 285 -5.00 31.27 45.90
CA ALA A 285 -3.86 31.97 46.54
C ALA A 285 -2.61 31.06 46.41
N GLY A 286 -1.38 31.51 46.14
CA GLY A 286 -0.81 32.85 46.16
C GLY A 286 0.54 32.89 45.43
N GLN A 287 1.07 34.11 45.33
CA GLN A 287 2.23 34.54 44.55
C GLN A 287 3.57 34.17 45.21
N GLY A 288 4.61 33.97 44.39
CA GLY A 288 6.01 33.97 44.80
C GLY A 288 6.94 34.10 43.60
N ARG A 289 7.52 35.29 43.40
CA ARG A 289 8.49 35.64 42.33
C ARG A 289 9.93 35.16 42.67
N PRO A 290 10.85 35.13 41.69
CA PRO A 290 12.17 34.50 41.79
C PRO A 290 13.31 35.49 42.13
N LYS A 291 14.41 35.01 42.73
CA LYS A 291 15.75 35.63 42.68
C LYS A 291 16.85 34.57 42.83
N GLY A 292 17.89 34.67 42.00
CA GLY A 292 19.26 34.21 42.34
C GLY A 292 19.94 33.21 41.39
N LYS A 293 20.68 33.73 40.40
CA LYS A 293 21.96 33.17 39.87
C LYS A 293 23.12 33.78 40.68
N PRO A 294 24.41 33.48 40.44
CA PRO A 294 25.08 32.19 40.18
C PRO A 294 26.34 32.01 41.09
N ARG A 295 26.93 30.82 41.10
CA ARG A 295 28.39 30.58 41.08
C ARG A 295 28.66 29.13 40.72
#